data_AF-A0A133KLV3-F1
#
_entry.id   AF-A0A133KLV3-F1
#
_cell.length_a   1.000
_cell.length_b   1.000
_cell.length_c   1.000
_cell.angle_alpha   90.00
_cell.angle_beta   90.00
_cell.angle_gamma   90.00
#
_symmetry.space_group_name_H-M   'P 1'
#
loop_
_entity.id
_entity.type
_entity.pdbx_description
1 polymer ?
#
loop_
_entity_poly.entity_id
_entity_poly.type
_entity_poly.pdbx_seq_one_letter_code
_entity_poly.pdbx_strand_id
1 'polypeptide(L)'
;MTGIAHLTWTHDNITIVYTHPLMTWALLAPYLTQIEVIVLADAILRASSGSMTVANISRFLDGADAFPGRRKCIDALVFLDAVTDSTMECRCTLVMLRHGLPQPVKHWKILIPELAHEATVDIAYPKQRVIIEYDGDAHRRDKRQYRWDERKRQALRAMGYTVIVVFADDILTSQGRRRFAQRVAKALDTTCRNRPHPKFRALLADDRAETARQRQRRYRARERRKGRRV
;
A
#
# COMPACT_ATOMS: atom_id res chain seq x y z
N MET A 1 -12.14 22.00 15.63
CA MET A 1 -10.87 21.34 16.00
C MET A 1 -10.52 21.62 17.46
N THR A 2 -10.91 20.75 18.40
CA THR A 2 -10.45 20.80 19.79
C THR A 2 -9.98 19.41 20.18
N GLY A 3 -8.67 19.20 20.18
CA GLY A 3 -8.03 17.90 20.39
C GLY A 3 -6.66 17.83 19.74
N ILE A 4 -5.68 18.45 20.40
CA ILE A 4 -4.22 18.30 20.22
C ILE A 4 -3.75 18.30 18.75
N ALA A 5 -3.58 19.50 18.17
CA ALA A 5 -2.97 19.68 16.85
C ALA A 5 -1.46 19.29 16.81
N HIS A 6 -0.82 19.21 17.98
CA HIS A 6 0.61 18.98 18.14
C HIS A 6 0.90 18.09 19.35
N LEU A 7 1.86 17.19 19.24
CA LEU A 7 2.41 16.42 20.35
C LEU A 7 3.72 17.03 20.81
N THR A 8 4.11 16.72 22.04
CA THR A 8 5.37 17.15 22.64
C THR A 8 6.18 15.93 23.06
N TRP A 9 7.48 15.98 22.84
CA TRP A 9 8.42 14.98 23.33
C TRP A 9 9.60 15.70 23.97
N THR A 10 9.98 15.28 25.17
CA THR A 10 11.07 15.89 25.94
C THR A 10 12.18 14.89 26.16
N HIS A 11 13.40 15.27 25.80
CA HIS A 11 14.61 14.49 26.01
C HIS A 11 15.76 15.44 26.34
N ASP A 12 16.52 15.13 27.40
CA ASP A 12 17.64 15.95 27.88
C ASP A 12 17.31 17.45 28.00
N ASN A 13 16.14 17.76 28.58
CA ASN A 13 15.57 19.11 28.74
C ASN A 13 15.25 19.87 27.44
N ILE A 14 15.32 19.22 26.29
CA ILE A 14 14.86 19.77 25.01
C ILE A 14 13.44 19.28 24.75
N THR A 15 12.49 20.21 24.62
CA THR A 15 11.12 19.89 24.21
C THR A 15 10.96 20.11 22.71
N ILE A 16 10.63 19.03 22.01
CA ILE A 16 10.30 19.05 20.58
C ILE A 16 8.78 19.07 20.46
N VAL A 17 8.25 20.08 19.77
CA VAL A 17 6.84 20.18 19.41
C VAL A 17 6.69 19.72 17.96
N TYR A 18 5.82 18.75 17.71
CA TYR A 18 5.59 18.19 16.37
C TYR A 18 4.10 18.01 16.10
N THR A 19 3.71 18.06 14.84
CA THR A 19 2.31 17.91 14.44
C THR A 19 1.80 16.49 14.72
N HIS A 20 0.55 16.38 15.15
CA HIS A 20 -0.09 15.09 15.36
C HIS A 20 -0.04 14.23 14.07
N PRO A 21 0.25 12.92 14.12
CA PRO A 21 0.45 12.11 12.90
C PRO A 21 -0.70 12.18 11.89
N LEU A 22 -1.95 12.19 12.36
CA LEU A 22 -3.12 12.33 11.49
C LEU A 22 -3.26 13.73 10.86
N MET A 23 -2.79 14.76 11.58
CA MET A 23 -2.73 16.13 11.04
C MET A 23 -1.64 16.20 9.96
N THR A 24 -0.46 15.65 10.22
CA THR A 24 0.61 15.54 9.21
C THR A 24 0.13 14.81 7.96
N TRP A 25 -0.56 13.67 8.14
CA TRP A 25 -1.16 12.92 7.04
C TRP A 25 -2.16 13.75 6.22
N ALA A 26 -3.06 14.46 6.89
CA ALA A 26 -4.05 15.34 6.24
C ALA A 26 -3.38 16.51 5.47
N LEU A 27 -2.37 17.14 6.07
CA LEU A 27 -1.62 18.24 5.44
C LEU A 27 -0.84 17.79 4.21
N LEU A 28 -0.33 16.55 4.19
CA LEU A 28 0.40 15.99 3.06
C LEU A 28 -0.51 15.41 1.97
N ALA A 29 -1.74 15.02 2.29
CA ALA A 29 -2.70 14.43 1.35
C ALA A 29 -2.87 15.16 0.00
N PRO A 30 -2.90 16.50 -0.10
CA PRO A 30 -3.02 17.17 -1.40
C PRO A 30 -1.78 17.00 -2.29
N TYR A 31 -0.60 16.76 -1.70
CA TYR A 31 0.68 16.62 -2.40
C TYR A 31 1.05 15.16 -2.72
N LEU A 32 0.44 14.20 -2.03
CA LEU A 32 0.67 12.77 -2.23
C LEU A 32 -0.27 12.17 -3.28
N THR A 33 0.15 11.11 -3.96
CA THR A 33 -0.76 10.28 -4.76
C THR A 33 -1.74 9.54 -3.85
N GLN A 34 -2.85 9.02 -4.37
CA GLN A 34 -3.78 8.19 -3.58
C GLN A 34 -3.05 6.99 -2.95
N ILE A 35 -2.14 6.37 -3.70
CA ILE A 35 -1.32 5.25 -3.21
C ILE A 35 -0.50 5.70 -2.00
N GLU A 36 0.20 6.84 -2.09
CA GLU A 36 1.06 7.31 -1.01
C GLU A 36 0.26 7.82 0.20
N VAL A 37 -0.97 8.33 0.00
CA VAL A 37 -1.90 8.62 1.12
C VAL A 37 -2.25 7.34 1.88
N ILE A 38 -2.51 6.23 1.18
CA ILE A 38 -2.79 4.94 1.82
C ILE A 38 -1.56 4.41 2.54
N VAL A 39 -0.40 4.40 1.86
CA VAL A 39 0.87 3.89 2.42
C VAL A 39 1.28 4.68 3.66
N LEU A 40 1.11 6.00 3.67
CA LEU A 40 1.42 6.82 4.84
C LEU A 40 0.47 6.53 6.01
N ALA A 41 -0.82 6.34 5.75
CA ALA A 41 -1.78 5.95 6.80
C ALA A 41 -1.44 4.58 7.40
N ASP A 42 -1.14 3.58 6.55
CA ASP A 42 -0.67 2.25 6.99
C ASP A 42 0.59 2.36 7.85
N ALA A 43 1.58 3.15 7.42
CA ALA A 43 2.81 3.36 8.16
C ALA A 43 2.58 4.04 9.53
N ILE A 44 1.66 5.01 9.61
CA ILE A 44 1.27 5.63 10.89
C ILE A 44 0.64 4.59 11.83
N LEU A 45 -0.29 3.78 11.33
CA LEU A 45 -0.92 2.73 12.14
C LEU A 45 0.12 1.73 12.64
N ARG A 46 1.07 1.31 11.78
CA ARG A 46 2.16 0.40 12.15
C ARG A 46 3.06 1.01 13.22
N ALA A 47 3.55 2.22 13.00
CA ALA A 47 4.45 2.89 13.93
C ALA A 47 3.81 3.15 15.30
N SER A 48 2.47 3.27 15.35
CA SER A 48 1.73 3.51 16.59
C SER A 48 1.70 2.30 17.55
N SER A 49 2.12 1.11 17.10
CA SER A 49 2.08 -0.12 17.90
C SER A 49 0.71 -0.38 18.56
N GLY A 50 -0.38 -0.08 17.82
CA GLY A 50 -1.76 -0.28 18.28
C GLY A 50 -2.39 0.92 19.00
N SER A 51 -1.63 1.96 19.34
CA SER A 51 -2.18 3.18 19.95
C SER A 51 -3.03 4.01 18.97
N MET A 52 -2.82 3.84 17.66
CA MET A 52 -3.64 4.41 16.59
C MET A 52 -4.36 3.28 15.86
N THR A 53 -5.67 3.44 15.67
CA THR A 53 -6.52 2.50 14.93
C THR A 53 -7.19 3.20 13.74
N VAL A 54 -7.76 2.41 12.83
CA VAL A 54 -8.60 2.95 11.74
C VAL A 54 -9.76 3.77 12.29
N ALA A 55 -10.32 3.39 13.44
CA ALA A 55 -11.39 4.16 14.10
C ALA A 55 -10.91 5.55 14.57
N ASN A 56 -9.64 5.69 14.98
CA ASN A 56 -9.07 7.01 15.28
C ASN A 56 -8.96 7.88 14.02
N ILE A 57 -8.59 7.28 12.88
CA ILE A 57 -8.54 7.98 11.57
C ILE A 57 -9.94 8.43 11.16
N SER A 58 -10.94 7.55 11.25
CA SER A 58 -12.34 7.89 10.96
C SER A 58 -12.82 9.04 11.84
N ARG A 59 -12.62 8.96 13.16
CA ARG A 59 -13.01 10.02 14.11
C ARG A 59 -12.33 11.35 13.79
N PHE A 60 -11.06 11.33 13.41
CA PHE A 60 -10.34 12.52 12.98
C PHE A 60 -10.98 13.15 11.73
N LEU A 61 -11.35 12.34 10.73
CA LEU A 61 -12.00 12.84 9.50
C LEU A 61 -13.43 13.32 9.71
N ASP A 62 -14.15 12.74 10.67
CA ASP A 62 -15.52 13.13 11.04
C ASP A 62 -15.53 14.47 11.79
N GLY A 63 -14.53 14.72 12.64
CA GLY A 63 -14.38 15.97 13.40
C GLY A 63 -13.62 17.09 12.67
N ALA A 64 -13.12 16.83 11.47
CA ALA A 64 -12.37 17.81 10.68
C ALA A 64 -13.25 18.55 9.68
N ASP A 65 -13.05 19.86 9.56
CA ASP A 65 -13.63 20.69 8.51
C ASP A 65 -13.15 20.25 7.12
N ALA A 66 -13.72 20.84 6.06
CA ALA A 66 -13.23 20.57 4.71
C ALA A 66 -11.77 21.04 4.55
N PHE A 67 -10.90 20.17 4.03
CA PHE A 67 -9.51 20.49 3.71
C PHE A 67 -9.06 19.89 2.37
N PRO A 68 -8.07 20.50 1.69
CA PRO A 68 -7.52 19.94 0.46
C PRO A 68 -7.00 18.51 0.69
N GLY A 69 -7.45 17.55 -0.12
CA GLY A 69 -7.05 16.15 0.02
C GLY A 69 -7.94 15.30 0.94
N ARG A 70 -8.95 15.88 1.63
CA ARG A 70 -9.89 15.12 2.49
C ARG A 70 -10.52 13.92 1.80
N ARG A 71 -10.87 14.05 0.51
CA ARG A 71 -11.42 12.92 -0.26
C ARG A 71 -10.43 11.76 -0.39
N LYS A 72 -9.14 12.04 -0.61
CA LYS A 72 -8.11 10.99 -0.67
C LYS A 72 -7.98 10.26 0.66
N CYS A 73 -8.06 10.99 1.77
CA CYS A 73 -8.04 10.43 3.12
C CYS A 73 -9.24 9.51 3.38
N ILE A 74 -10.45 9.93 3.00
CA ILE A 74 -11.66 9.10 3.12
C ILE A 74 -11.53 7.85 2.25
N ASP A 75 -11.13 8.02 0.99
CA ASP A 75 -10.98 6.92 0.04
C ASP A 75 -9.89 5.92 0.46
N ALA A 76 -8.97 6.31 1.35
CA ALA A 76 -7.91 5.44 1.87
C ALA A 76 -8.42 4.41 2.91
N LEU A 77 -9.53 4.69 3.60
CA LEU A 77 -10.00 3.89 4.74
C LEU A 77 -10.25 2.41 4.38
N VAL A 78 -10.74 2.14 3.17
CA VAL A 78 -11.05 0.78 2.69
C VAL A 78 -9.81 -0.11 2.51
N PHE A 79 -8.60 0.46 2.59
CA PHE A 79 -7.33 -0.25 2.41
C PHE A 79 -6.59 -0.53 3.72
N LEU A 80 -7.10 -0.05 4.85
CA LEU A 80 -6.43 -0.09 6.17
C LEU A 80 -6.93 -1.24 7.07
N ASP A 81 -7.57 -2.26 6.49
CA ASP A 81 -8.19 -3.38 7.20
C ASP A 81 -7.21 -4.21 8.04
N ALA A 82 -5.97 -4.36 7.58
CA ALA A 82 -4.87 -4.99 8.27
C ALA A 82 -3.58 -4.25 7.94
N VAL A 83 -2.91 -3.73 8.95
CA VAL A 83 -1.67 -2.96 8.79
C VAL A 83 -0.56 -3.88 8.30
N THR A 84 0.19 -3.49 7.28
CA THR A 84 1.35 -4.27 6.76
C THR A 84 2.63 -3.99 7.53
N ASP A 85 3.57 -4.93 7.55
CA ASP A 85 4.86 -4.79 8.27
C ASP A 85 5.85 -3.86 7.56
N SER A 86 5.65 -3.62 6.27
CA SER A 86 6.42 -2.63 5.50
C SER A 86 5.60 -1.86 4.47
N THR A 87 6.07 -0.65 4.13
CA THR A 87 5.46 0.14 3.06
C THR A 87 5.48 -0.58 1.70
N MET A 88 6.42 -1.50 1.48
CA MET A 88 6.53 -2.22 0.23
C MET A 88 5.50 -3.35 0.14
N GLU A 89 5.19 -4.03 1.24
CA GLU A 89 4.06 -4.96 1.32
C GLU A 89 2.71 -4.26 1.09
N CYS A 90 2.53 -3.06 1.67
CA CYS A 90 1.37 -2.22 1.39
C CYS A 90 1.26 -1.97 -0.13
N ARG A 91 2.34 -1.50 -0.76
CA ARG A 91 2.38 -1.26 -2.20
C ARG A 91 2.13 -2.55 -3.02
N CYS A 92 2.66 -3.70 -2.62
CA CYS A 92 2.38 -4.99 -3.26
C CYS A 92 0.88 -5.28 -3.28
N THR A 93 0.22 -5.13 -2.14
CA THR A 93 -1.24 -5.30 -2.03
C THR A 93 -1.98 -4.34 -2.95
N LEU A 94 -1.63 -3.04 -2.92
CA LEU A 94 -2.29 -2.03 -3.74
C LEU A 94 -2.12 -2.27 -5.25
N VAL A 95 -0.98 -2.82 -5.70
CA VAL A 95 -0.79 -3.21 -7.09
C VAL A 95 -1.77 -4.31 -7.50
N MET A 96 -1.91 -5.37 -6.68
CA MET A 96 -2.85 -6.45 -6.96
C MET A 96 -4.30 -5.93 -7.04
N LEU A 97 -4.72 -5.15 -6.04
CA LEU A 97 -6.06 -4.57 -6.00
C LEU A 97 -6.32 -3.63 -7.19
N ARG A 98 -5.31 -2.82 -7.55
CA ARG A 98 -5.37 -1.90 -8.69
C ARG A 98 -5.58 -2.63 -10.02
N HIS A 99 -5.03 -3.83 -10.16
CA HIS A 99 -5.16 -4.66 -11.35
C HIS A 99 -6.41 -5.57 -11.35
N GLY A 100 -7.24 -5.48 -10.31
CA GLY A 100 -8.52 -6.18 -10.23
C GLY A 100 -8.42 -7.60 -9.73
N LEU A 101 -7.33 -7.94 -9.05
CA LEU A 101 -7.20 -9.20 -8.33
C LEU A 101 -8.06 -9.18 -7.05
N PRO A 102 -8.47 -10.35 -6.54
CA PRO A 102 -9.20 -10.43 -5.28
C PRO A 102 -8.39 -9.84 -4.13
N GLN A 103 -9.08 -9.46 -3.05
CA GLN A 103 -8.40 -8.97 -1.85
C GLN A 103 -7.65 -10.13 -1.18
N PRO A 104 -6.33 -10.01 -0.97
CA PRO A 104 -5.57 -11.06 -0.33
C PRO A 104 -5.71 -11.00 1.21
N VAL A 105 -5.31 -12.08 1.87
CA VAL A 105 -5.08 -12.12 3.32
C VAL A 105 -3.67 -11.63 3.59
N LYS A 106 -3.50 -10.70 4.53
CA LYS A 106 -2.19 -10.22 5.00
C LYS A 106 -1.77 -10.95 6.27
N HIS A 107 -0.47 -11.07 6.51
CA HIS A 107 0.12 -11.71 7.70
C HIS A 107 -0.50 -13.09 7.99
N TRP A 108 -0.58 -13.92 6.96
CA TRP A 108 -1.24 -15.22 7.09
C TRP A 108 -0.30 -16.21 7.78
N LYS A 109 -0.81 -16.85 8.83
CA LYS A 109 -0.08 -17.84 9.62
C LYS A 109 -0.26 -19.23 9.03
N ILE A 110 0.85 -19.95 8.88
CA ILE A 110 0.91 -21.30 8.31
C ILE A 110 1.83 -22.15 9.18
N LEU A 111 1.31 -23.27 9.68
CA LEU A 111 2.16 -24.30 10.28
C LEU A 111 2.93 -25.04 9.18
N ILE A 112 4.27 -25.07 9.29
CA ILE A 112 5.17 -25.83 8.44
C ILE A 112 5.70 -27.02 9.25
N PRO A 113 5.13 -28.24 9.09
CA PRO A 113 5.51 -29.39 9.90
C PRO A 113 6.99 -29.78 9.78
N GLU A 114 7.55 -29.72 8.56
CA GLU A 114 8.95 -30.04 8.27
C GLU A 114 9.93 -29.18 9.10
N LEU A 115 9.55 -27.93 9.39
CA LEU A 115 10.37 -27.00 10.16
C LEU A 115 9.93 -26.89 11.62
N ALA A 116 8.88 -27.62 12.04
CA ALA A 116 8.21 -27.47 13.33
C ALA A 116 7.95 -25.99 13.70
N HIS A 117 7.51 -25.19 12.72
CA HIS A 117 7.45 -23.73 12.84
C HIS A 117 6.13 -23.16 12.29
N GLU A 118 5.51 -22.22 13.01
CA GLU A 118 4.42 -21.40 12.49
C GLU A 118 5.02 -20.17 11.79
N ALA A 119 5.06 -20.22 10.46
CA ALA A 119 5.51 -19.10 9.65
C ALA A 119 4.38 -18.09 9.46
N THR A 120 4.70 -16.81 9.54
CA THR A 120 3.83 -15.73 9.03
C THR A 120 4.35 -15.32 7.66
N VAL A 121 3.46 -15.28 6.67
CA VAL A 121 3.76 -14.80 5.32
C VAL A 121 3.07 -13.47 5.06
N ASP A 122 3.74 -12.58 4.33
CA ASP A 122 3.30 -11.19 4.14
C ASP A 122 1.87 -11.13 3.57
N ILE A 123 1.65 -11.86 2.47
CA ILE A 123 0.41 -11.84 1.71
C ILE A 123 0.10 -13.23 1.17
N ALA A 124 -1.16 -13.65 1.25
CA ALA A 124 -1.60 -14.96 0.78
C ALA A 124 -3.00 -14.95 0.15
N TYR A 125 -3.22 -15.94 -0.71
CA TYR A 125 -4.53 -16.43 -1.13
C TYR A 125 -4.67 -17.89 -0.66
N PRO A 126 -5.14 -18.12 0.58
CA PRO A 126 -5.10 -19.45 1.21
C PRO A 126 -5.83 -20.52 0.41
N LYS A 127 -7.01 -20.19 -0.15
CA LYS A 127 -7.82 -21.14 -0.94
C LYS A 127 -7.10 -21.61 -2.20
N GLN A 128 -6.29 -20.76 -2.81
CA GLN A 128 -5.53 -21.05 -4.03
C GLN A 128 -4.11 -21.53 -3.72
N ARG A 129 -3.71 -21.62 -2.45
CA ARG A 129 -2.34 -21.93 -2.02
C ARG A 129 -1.30 -21.04 -2.68
N VAL A 130 -1.58 -19.74 -2.83
CA VAL A 130 -0.62 -18.76 -3.36
C VAL A 130 -0.11 -17.88 -2.22
N ILE A 131 1.21 -17.72 -2.14
CA ILE A 131 1.91 -16.88 -1.19
C ILE A 131 2.70 -15.83 -1.97
N ILE A 132 2.70 -14.59 -1.49
CA ILE A 132 3.47 -13.49 -2.04
C ILE A 132 4.34 -12.93 -0.91
N GLU A 133 5.65 -12.95 -1.10
CA GLU A 133 6.63 -12.41 -0.15
C GLU A 133 7.44 -11.29 -0.81
N TYR A 134 7.55 -10.16 -0.13
CA TYR A 134 8.43 -9.07 -0.56
C TYR A 134 9.85 -9.32 -0.04
N ASP A 135 10.82 -9.35 -0.95
CA ASP A 135 12.23 -9.56 -0.64
C ASP A 135 13.00 -8.25 -0.86
N GLY A 136 13.21 -7.52 0.23
CA GLY A 136 13.96 -6.27 0.23
C GLY A 136 15.47 -6.49 0.26
N ASP A 137 16.25 -5.58 -0.35
CA ASP A 137 17.72 -5.68 -0.41
C ASP A 137 18.41 -5.76 0.97
N ALA A 138 17.74 -5.35 2.05
CA ALA A 138 18.25 -5.45 3.42
C ALA A 138 18.50 -6.91 3.86
N HIS A 139 17.75 -7.88 3.35
CA HIS A 139 17.87 -9.29 3.74
C HIS A 139 19.17 -9.95 3.26
N ARG A 140 19.83 -9.36 2.25
CA ARG A 140 21.07 -9.91 1.68
C ARG A 140 22.30 -9.75 2.58
N ARG A 141 22.22 -8.94 3.63
CA ARG A 141 23.36 -8.65 4.53
C ARG A 141 23.57 -9.72 5.61
N ASP A 142 22.55 -10.51 5.93
CA ASP A 142 22.65 -11.62 6.88
C ASP A 142 22.46 -12.98 6.18
N LYS A 143 23.55 -13.73 6.05
CA LYS A 143 23.55 -15.07 5.44
C LYS A 143 22.67 -16.07 6.20
N ARG A 144 22.48 -15.90 7.53
CA ARG A 144 21.63 -16.80 8.32
C ARG A 144 20.17 -16.55 8.00
N GLN A 145 19.74 -15.29 8.02
CA GLN A 145 18.38 -14.89 7.65
C GLN A 145 18.04 -15.34 6.22
N TYR A 146 18.92 -15.06 5.25
CA TYR A 146 18.71 -15.49 3.88
C TYR A 146 18.51 -17.02 3.73
N ARG A 147 19.35 -17.82 4.40
CA ARG A 147 19.22 -19.29 4.37
C ARG A 147 17.92 -19.75 5.02
N TRP A 148 17.51 -19.09 6.10
CA TRP A 148 16.24 -19.38 6.76
C TRP A 148 15.06 -19.09 5.83
N ASP A 149 15.02 -17.90 5.23
CA ASP A 149 13.96 -17.51 4.31
C ASP A 149 13.86 -18.46 3.11
N GLU A 150 15.00 -18.89 2.55
CA GLU A 150 14.97 -19.86 1.46
C GLU A 150 14.49 -21.24 1.90
N ARG A 151 14.91 -21.73 3.08
CA ARG A 151 14.38 -23.01 3.63
C ARG A 151 12.88 -22.94 3.88
N LYS A 152 12.40 -21.82 4.43
CA LYS A 152 10.97 -21.55 4.62
C LYS A 152 10.23 -21.61 3.28
N ARG A 153 10.73 -20.93 2.25
CA ARG A 153 10.15 -20.95 0.90
C ARG A 153 10.18 -22.34 0.27
N GLN A 154 11.25 -23.12 0.45
CA GLN A 154 11.34 -24.51 -0.02
C GLN A 154 10.29 -25.40 0.66
N ALA A 155 10.17 -25.34 1.99
CA ALA A 155 9.18 -26.12 2.73
C ALA A 155 7.74 -25.75 2.35
N LEU A 156 7.45 -24.45 2.18
CA LEU A 156 6.14 -23.98 1.67
C LEU A 156 5.84 -24.52 0.26
N ARG A 157 6.84 -24.54 -0.64
CA ARG A 157 6.68 -25.15 -1.96
C ARG A 157 6.48 -26.67 -1.88
N ALA A 158 7.17 -27.37 -0.99
CA ALA A 158 6.99 -28.80 -0.75
C ALA A 158 5.59 -29.13 -0.21
N MET A 159 5.01 -28.22 0.58
CA MET A 159 3.60 -28.27 0.95
C MET A 159 2.65 -27.95 -0.21
N GLY A 160 3.11 -27.66 -1.42
CA GLY A 160 2.27 -27.37 -2.58
C GLY A 160 1.77 -25.92 -2.67
N TYR A 161 2.41 -24.97 -1.98
CA TYR A 161 2.15 -23.55 -2.21
C TYR A 161 2.92 -23.02 -3.42
N THR A 162 2.29 -22.17 -4.21
CA THR A 162 2.99 -21.32 -5.18
C THR A 162 3.52 -20.09 -4.45
N VAL A 163 4.84 -19.99 -4.27
CA VAL A 163 5.50 -18.86 -3.61
C VAL A 163 6.04 -17.88 -4.66
N ILE A 164 5.48 -16.67 -4.69
CA ILE A 164 5.87 -15.56 -5.57
C ILE A 164 6.72 -14.58 -4.77
N VAL A 165 8.00 -14.49 -5.10
CA VAL A 165 8.89 -13.46 -4.53
C VAL A 165 8.77 -12.17 -5.35
N VAL A 166 8.67 -11.04 -4.65
CA VAL A 166 8.50 -9.70 -5.22
C VAL A 166 9.67 -8.82 -4.84
N PHE A 167 10.22 -8.11 -5.82
CA PHE A 167 11.33 -7.17 -5.61
C PHE A 167 10.90 -5.72 -5.86
N ALA A 168 11.80 -4.77 -5.60
CA ALA A 168 11.49 -3.35 -5.75
C ALA A 168 11.08 -2.98 -7.19
N ASP A 169 11.72 -3.54 -8.21
CA ASP A 169 11.45 -3.23 -9.63
C ASP A 169 10.09 -3.76 -10.12
N ASP A 170 9.57 -4.83 -9.50
CA ASP A 170 8.20 -5.32 -9.68
C ASP A 170 7.15 -4.29 -9.21
N ILE A 171 7.50 -3.35 -8.34
CA ILE A 171 6.56 -2.42 -7.71
C ILE A 171 6.78 -0.97 -8.15
N LEU A 172 8.04 -0.54 -8.29
CA LEU A 172 8.38 0.86 -8.54
C LEU A 172 8.16 1.29 -10.00
N THR A 173 8.02 0.33 -10.92
CA THR A 173 7.82 0.61 -12.35
C THR A 173 6.41 0.21 -12.83
N SER A 174 5.84 0.95 -13.79
CA SER A 174 4.53 0.59 -14.36
C SER A 174 4.54 -0.77 -15.07
N GLN A 175 5.65 -1.12 -15.72
CA GLN A 175 5.80 -2.42 -16.38
C GLN A 175 5.96 -3.55 -15.35
N GLY A 176 6.79 -3.35 -14.32
CA GLY A 176 6.93 -4.27 -13.19
C GLY A 176 5.59 -4.57 -12.55
N ARG A 177 4.82 -3.54 -12.20
CA ARG A 177 3.50 -3.70 -11.57
C ARG A 177 2.55 -4.56 -12.39
N ARG A 178 2.53 -4.35 -13.71
CA ARG A 178 1.74 -5.17 -14.63
C ARG A 178 2.21 -6.62 -14.67
N ARG A 179 3.53 -6.87 -14.78
CA ARG A 179 4.10 -8.23 -14.79
C ARG A 179 3.83 -8.96 -13.49
N PHE A 180 4.02 -8.28 -12.36
CA PHE A 180 3.70 -8.81 -11.04
C PHE A 180 2.22 -9.21 -10.94
N ALA A 181 1.29 -8.30 -11.28
CA ALA A 181 -0.13 -8.61 -11.28
C ALA A 181 -0.49 -9.77 -12.22
N GLN A 182 0.17 -9.89 -13.38
CA GLN A 182 -0.02 -11.02 -14.31
C GLN A 182 0.47 -12.35 -13.74
N ARG A 183 1.63 -12.36 -13.06
CA ARG A 183 2.17 -13.55 -12.37
C ARG A 183 1.19 -14.04 -11.30
N VAL A 184 0.66 -13.12 -10.48
CA VAL A 184 -0.33 -13.46 -9.46
C VAL A 184 -1.63 -13.93 -10.11
N ALA A 185 -2.13 -13.26 -11.14
CA ALA A 185 -3.34 -13.67 -11.85
C ALA A 185 -3.22 -15.12 -12.39
N LYS A 186 -2.08 -15.46 -12.99
CA LYS A 186 -1.79 -16.82 -13.47
C LYS A 186 -1.78 -17.83 -12.33
N ALA A 187 -1.16 -17.51 -11.19
CA ALA A 187 -1.12 -18.39 -10.02
C ALA A 187 -2.50 -18.60 -9.38
N LEU A 188 -3.40 -17.63 -9.52
CA LEU A 188 -4.79 -17.71 -9.05
C LEU A 188 -5.76 -18.32 -10.07
N ASP A 189 -5.27 -18.74 -11.24
CA ASP A 189 -6.09 -19.15 -12.38
C ASP A 189 -7.20 -18.13 -12.71
N THR A 190 -6.82 -16.85 -12.80
CA THR A 190 -7.75 -15.76 -13.05
C THR A 190 -7.20 -14.74 -14.04
N THR A 191 -8.07 -13.84 -14.51
CA THR A 191 -7.68 -12.79 -15.46
C THR A 191 -7.27 -11.51 -14.75
N CYS A 192 -6.10 -10.97 -15.12
CA CYS A 192 -5.70 -9.61 -14.75
C CYS A 192 -6.53 -8.57 -15.52
N ARG A 193 -7.56 -8.03 -14.88
CA ARG A 193 -8.54 -7.11 -15.53
C ARG A 193 -7.96 -5.73 -15.86
N ASN A 194 -6.78 -5.40 -15.33
CA ASN A 194 -6.16 -4.06 -15.44
C ASN A 194 -7.07 -2.91 -14.98
N ARG A 195 -8.06 -3.22 -14.14
CA ARG A 195 -8.98 -2.27 -13.53
C ARG A 195 -9.36 -2.77 -12.13
N PRO A 196 -9.41 -1.91 -11.11
CA PRO A 196 -9.79 -2.31 -9.76
C PRO A 196 -11.27 -2.67 -9.68
N HIS A 197 -11.62 -3.48 -8.68
CA HIS A 197 -13.00 -3.65 -8.25
C HIS A 197 -13.64 -2.31 -7.85
N PRO A 198 -14.98 -2.16 -7.89
CA PRO A 198 -15.66 -0.90 -7.58
C PRO A 198 -15.22 -0.25 -6.26
N LYS A 199 -15.05 -1.04 -5.20
CA LYS A 199 -14.58 -0.57 -3.89
C LYS A 199 -13.15 -0.02 -3.87
N PHE A 200 -12.33 -0.34 -4.86
CA PHE A 200 -10.91 0.08 -4.95
C PHE A 200 -10.67 1.09 -6.09
N ARG A 201 -11.72 1.71 -6.63
CA ARG A 201 -11.62 2.68 -7.74
C ARG A 201 -10.75 3.89 -7.43
N ALA A 202 -10.55 4.21 -6.15
CA ALA A 202 -9.67 5.28 -5.71
C ALA A 202 -8.22 5.10 -6.22
N LEU A 203 -7.76 3.87 -6.44
CA LEU A 203 -6.41 3.58 -6.97
C LEU A 203 -6.19 4.09 -8.40
N LEU A 204 -7.23 4.56 -9.09
CA LEU A 204 -7.16 5.21 -10.40
C LEU A 204 -7.21 6.74 -10.33
N ALA A 205 -7.33 7.34 -9.14
CA ALA A 205 -7.56 8.77 -8.99
C ALA A 205 -6.45 9.60 -9.65
N ASP A 206 -5.19 9.24 -9.42
CA ASP A 206 -4.04 9.96 -9.98
C ASP A 206 -3.94 9.79 -11.50
N ASP A 207 -4.19 8.58 -12.04
CA ASP A 207 -4.19 8.34 -13.49
C ASP A 207 -5.29 9.14 -14.20
N ARG A 208 -6.46 9.24 -13.58
CA ARG A 208 -7.58 10.05 -14.09
C ARG A 208 -7.24 11.53 -14.07
N ALA A 209 -6.66 12.01 -12.96
CA ALA A 209 -6.24 13.40 -12.83
C ALA A 209 -5.17 13.75 -13.88
N GLU A 210 -4.19 12.89 -14.08
CA GLU A 210 -3.14 13.08 -15.09
C GLU A 210 -3.72 13.06 -16.51
N THR A 211 -4.61 12.10 -16.82
CA THR A 211 -5.30 12.05 -18.11
C THR A 211 -6.11 13.34 -18.38
N ALA A 212 -6.80 13.85 -17.37
CA ALA A 212 -7.55 15.10 -17.47
C ALA A 212 -6.63 16.31 -17.71
N ARG A 213 -5.51 16.41 -16.99
CA ARG A 213 -4.48 17.45 -17.21
C ARG A 213 -3.92 17.40 -18.62
N GLN A 214 -3.60 16.21 -19.13
CA GLN A 214 -3.09 16.04 -20.50
C GLN A 214 -4.13 16.44 -21.55
N ARG A 215 -5.39 16.07 -21.36
CA ARG A 215 -6.50 16.52 -22.23
C ARG A 215 -6.61 18.05 -22.24
N GLN A 216 -6.58 18.69 -21.07
CA GLN A 216 -6.62 20.14 -20.96
C GLN A 216 -5.44 20.83 -21.64
N ARG A 217 -4.23 20.28 -21.48
CA ARG A 217 -3.01 20.77 -22.17
C ARG A 217 -3.15 20.68 -23.69
N ARG A 218 -3.63 19.55 -24.22
CA ARG A 218 -3.88 19.35 -25.65
C ARG A 218 -4.94 20.31 -26.18
N TYR A 219 -6.02 20.52 -25.43
CA TYR A 219 -7.06 21.48 -25.77
C TYR A 219 -6.51 22.90 -25.86
N ARG A 220 -5.82 23.40 -24.82
CA ARG A 220 -5.20 24.73 -24.82
C ARG A 220 -4.22 24.92 -25.97
N ALA A 221 -3.40 23.90 -26.28
CA ALA A 221 -2.49 23.94 -27.42
C ALA A 221 -3.23 24.07 -28.77
N ARG A 222 -4.36 23.37 -28.95
CA ARG A 222 -5.19 23.49 -30.16
C ARG A 222 -5.83 24.86 -30.29
N GLU A 223 -6.38 25.39 -29.20
CA GLU A 223 -7.05 26.69 -29.23
C GLU A 223 -6.06 27.85 -29.44
N ARG A 224 -4.83 27.77 -28.88
CA ARG A 224 -3.74 28.70 -29.19
C ARG A 224 -3.35 28.67 -30.67
N ARG A 225 -3.29 27.49 -31.29
CA ARG A 225 -3.04 27.36 -32.74
C ARG A 225 -4.14 27.99 -33.60
N LYS A 226 -5.36 28.12 -33.08
CA LYS A 226 -6.48 28.79 -33.74
C LYS A 226 -6.55 30.30 -33.45
N GLY A 227 -5.52 30.88 -32.82
CA GLY A 227 -5.48 32.30 -32.46
C GLY A 227 -6.42 32.69 -31.32
N ARG A 228 -7.02 31.72 -30.60
CA ARG A 228 -7.91 31.99 -29.47
C ARG A 228 -7.10 32.22 -28.20
N ARG A 229 -7.53 33.17 -27.35
CA ARG A 229 -7.00 33.34 -25.98
C ARG A 229 -7.54 32.20 -25.10
N VAL A 230 -6.64 31.40 -24.52
CA VAL A 230 -6.90 30.17 -23.72
C VAL A 230 -5.81 29.91 -22.69
#